data_AF-A0A7Z2W0V1-F1
#
_entry.id   AF-A0A7Z2W0V1-F1
#
_cell.length_a   1.000
_cell.length_b   1.000
_cell.length_c   1.000
_cell.angle_alpha   90.00
_cell.angle_beta   90.00
_cell.angle_gamma   90.00
#
_symmetry.space_group_name_H-M   'P 1'
#
loop_
_entity.id
_entity.type
_entity.pdbx_description
1 polymer ?
#
loop_
_entity_poly.entity_id
_entity_poly.type
_entity_poly.pdbx_seq_one_letter_code
_entity_poly.pdbx_strand_id
1 'polypeptide(L)'
;MRDYSPLRERATKSETVLMKSATINELLDELDALRAAAAPAKMKRNDYPPAFDEVWQAYPTRPGDSKRAAHKAWATRIKNGATADEMLAGTRAYAAYVEATRVEPRFILQAATFFGPTERYACDWTVPEQQSKPAAGGSWWLSEMTMEAKGLEVGVRSIPGEQRATFEARIRAAIDNGGKPPVPPRLAQIVVPPPAAPAPEQPPETPRRAGRPEGLQQMLRDLGRAA
;
A
#
# COMPACT_ATOMS: atom_id res chain seq x y z
N MET A 1 -51.30 6.89 20.06
CA MET A 1 -52.08 5.74 20.55
C MET A 1 -53.53 6.05 20.22
N ARG A 2 -54.19 5.24 19.39
CA ARG A 2 -55.61 5.44 19.09
C ARG A 2 -56.39 4.67 20.14
N ASP A 3 -57.14 5.38 20.98
CA ASP A 3 -57.98 4.76 22.01
C ASP A 3 -59.13 4.00 21.36
N TYR A 4 -59.08 2.67 21.46
CA TYR A 4 -60.10 1.77 20.93
C TYR A 4 -61.18 1.39 21.95
N SER A 5 -61.23 2.10 23.09
CA SER A 5 -62.28 2.03 24.12
C SER A 5 -63.72 1.97 23.57
N PRO A 6 -64.12 2.75 22.53
CA PRO A 6 -65.49 2.68 22.01
C PRO A 6 -65.82 1.44 21.17
N LEU A 7 -64.83 0.65 20.73
CA LEU A 7 -65.07 -0.63 20.06
C LEU A 7 -65.29 -1.77 21.06
N ARG A 8 -64.69 -1.66 22.25
CA ARG A 8 -64.84 -2.63 23.35
C ARG A 8 -66.28 -2.68 23.88
N GLU A 9 -66.95 -1.53 23.91
CA GLU A 9 -68.36 -1.41 24.32
C GLU A 9 -69.35 -1.84 23.23
N ARG A 10 -68.94 -1.84 21.96
CA ARG A 10 -69.79 -2.28 20.84
C ARG A 10 -69.81 -3.80 20.68
N ALA A 11 -68.73 -4.48 21.06
CA ALA A 11 -68.64 -5.94 21.02
C ALA A 11 -69.57 -6.65 22.01
N THR A 12 -70.05 -5.97 23.06
CA THR A 12 -70.96 -6.55 24.06
C THR A 12 -72.44 -6.53 23.63
N LYS A 13 -72.78 -5.88 22.50
CA LYS A 13 -74.17 -5.67 22.06
C LYS A 13 -74.51 -6.26 20.69
N SER A 14 -73.63 -7.03 20.05
CA SER A 14 -73.92 -7.64 18.74
C SER A 14 -73.88 -9.17 18.83
N GLU A 15 -75.07 -9.74 18.84
CA GLU A 15 -75.37 -11.18 18.82
C GLU A 15 -75.19 -11.73 17.40
N THR A 16 -73.96 -11.89 16.92
CA THR A 16 -73.67 -12.82 15.82
C THR A 16 -72.20 -13.23 15.86
N VAL A 17 -71.98 -14.54 15.80
CA VAL A 17 -70.73 -15.31 15.96
C VAL A 17 -70.37 -15.65 17.41
N LEU A 18 -70.83 -16.84 17.79
CA LEU A 18 -70.62 -17.56 19.03
C LEU A 18 -69.14 -17.93 19.27
N MET A 19 -68.31 -16.94 19.62
CA MET A 19 -67.08 -17.17 20.38
C MET A 19 -67.32 -16.58 21.78
N LYS A 20 -67.00 -17.33 22.84
CA LYS A 20 -67.14 -16.82 24.21
C LYS A 20 -66.35 -15.51 24.29
N SER A 21 -66.92 -14.48 24.90
CA SER A 21 -66.25 -13.17 25.02
C SER A 21 -64.85 -13.27 25.63
N ALA A 22 -64.58 -14.29 26.45
CA ALA A 22 -63.25 -14.66 26.94
C ALA A 22 -62.26 -15.04 25.81
N THR A 23 -62.64 -15.95 24.91
CA THR A 23 -61.81 -16.37 23.77
C THR A 23 -61.47 -15.22 22.80
N ILE A 24 -62.37 -14.24 22.64
CA ILE A 24 -62.08 -13.08 21.80
C ILE A 24 -61.01 -12.19 22.43
N ASN A 25 -61.05 -12.01 23.76
CA ASN A 25 -60.03 -11.23 24.46
C ASN A 25 -58.68 -11.96 24.47
N GLU A 26 -58.66 -13.28 24.66
CA GLU A 26 -57.43 -14.08 24.58
C GLU A 26 -56.77 -14.00 23.20
N LEU A 27 -57.56 -14.09 22.11
CA LEU A 27 -57.02 -13.97 20.75
C LEU A 27 -56.49 -12.56 20.44
N LEU A 28 -57.09 -11.52 21.04
CA LEU A 28 -56.60 -10.15 20.92
C LEU A 28 -55.29 -9.95 21.70
N ASP A 29 -55.19 -10.53 22.90
CA ASP A 29 -53.96 -10.50 23.70
C ASP A 29 -52.82 -11.29 23.02
N GLU A 30 -53.12 -12.43 22.38
CA GLU A 30 -52.16 -13.19 21.57
C GLU A 30 -51.68 -12.39 20.35
N LEU A 31 -52.59 -11.66 19.68
CA LEU A 31 -52.24 -10.82 18.54
C LEU A 31 -51.34 -9.64 18.97
N ASP A 32 -51.63 -9.02 20.12
CA ASP A 32 -50.79 -7.96 20.67
C ASP A 32 -49.43 -8.48 21.17
N ALA A 33 -49.38 -9.70 21.72
CA ALA A 33 -48.13 -10.37 22.10
C ALA A 33 -47.26 -10.68 20.88
N LEU A 34 -47.85 -11.20 19.79
CA LEU A 34 -47.16 -11.43 18.53
C LEU A 34 -46.66 -10.11 17.91
N ARG A 35 -47.44 -9.03 18.05
CA ARG A 35 -47.06 -7.69 17.57
C ARG A 35 -45.97 -7.04 18.42
N ALA A 36 -45.97 -7.30 19.72
CA ALA A 36 -44.93 -6.87 20.65
C ALA A 36 -43.62 -7.65 20.44
N ALA A 37 -43.69 -8.95 20.14
CA ALA A 37 -42.54 -9.77 19.76
C ALA A 37 -41.95 -9.38 18.40
N ALA A 38 -42.81 -8.91 17.48
CA ALA A 38 -42.39 -8.37 16.18
C ALA A 38 -41.97 -6.88 16.21
N ALA A 39 -42.09 -6.20 17.36
CA ALA A 39 -41.64 -4.82 17.48
C ALA A 39 -40.10 -4.79 17.44
N PRO A 40 -39.47 -4.01 16.55
CA PRO A 40 -38.02 -3.93 16.49
C PRO A 40 -37.52 -3.40 17.84
N ALA A 41 -36.65 -4.17 18.50
CA ALA A 41 -36.00 -3.75 19.74
C ALA A 41 -35.47 -2.33 19.57
N LYS A 42 -35.77 -1.44 20.53
CA LYS A 42 -35.30 -0.06 20.53
C LYS A 42 -33.77 -0.09 20.52
N MET A 43 -33.18 0.04 19.34
CA MET A 43 -31.72 0.04 19.16
C MET A 43 -31.14 1.11 20.09
N LYS A 44 -30.14 0.71 20.89
CA LYS A 44 -29.36 1.66 21.70
C LYS A 44 -28.88 2.76 20.76
N ARG A 45 -28.89 4.01 21.22
CA ARG A 45 -28.55 5.21 20.43
C ARG A 45 -27.18 5.19 19.73
N ASN A 46 -26.38 4.14 19.91
CA ASN A 46 -25.03 3.99 19.39
C ASN A 46 -24.73 2.58 18.83
N ASP A 47 -25.75 1.72 18.65
CA ASP A 47 -25.57 0.48 17.88
C ASP A 47 -25.62 0.82 16.40
N TYR A 48 -24.46 0.73 15.75
CA TYR A 48 -24.36 0.89 14.31
C TYR A 48 -24.65 -0.46 13.64
N PRO A 49 -25.33 -0.48 12.49
CA PRO A 49 -25.55 -1.72 11.77
C PRO A 49 -24.19 -2.30 11.33
N PRO A 50 -24.01 -3.64 11.35
CA PRO A 50 -22.72 -4.27 11.04
C PRO A 50 -22.22 -3.92 9.63
N ALA A 51 -23.14 -3.76 8.67
CA ALA A 51 -22.82 -3.32 7.32
C ALA A 51 -22.19 -1.91 7.29
N PHE A 52 -22.63 -1.00 8.16
CA PHE A 52 -22.00 0.33 8.25
C PHE A 52 -20.63 0.24 8.91
N ASP A 53 -20.46 -0.61 9.91
CA ASP A 53 -19.15 -0.80 10.55
C ASP A 53 -18.12 -1.34 9.56
N GLU A 54 -18.49 -2.27 8.68
CA GLU A 54 -17.61 -2.75 7.61
C GLU A 54 -17.20 -1.61 6.66
N VAL A 55 -18.17 -0.82 6.20
CA VAL A 55 -17.91 0.36 5.36
C VAL A 55 -17.01 1.38 6.09
N TRP A 56 -17.24 1.60 7.37
CA TRP A 56 -16.48 2.53 8.19
C TRP A 56 -15.01 2.09 8.36
N GLN A 57 -14.76 0.79 8.55
CA GLN A 57 -13.41 0.25 8.66
C GLN A 57 -12.65 0.27 7.33
N ALA A 58 -13.36 0.11 6.21
CA ALA A 58 -12.76 0.21 4.87
C ALA A 58 -12.43 1.65 4.47
N TYR A 59 -13.03 2.65 5.12
CA TYR A 59 -12.85 4.06 4.77
C TYR A 59 -11.46 4.56 5.20
N PRO A 60 -10.73 5.33 4.35
CA PRO A 60 -9.40 5.81 4.69
C PRO A 60 -9.44 6.78 5.88
N THR A 61 -8.48 6.64 6.80
CA THR A 61 -8.48 7.39 8.07
C THR A 61 -8.18 8.86 7.85
N ARG A 62 -9.07 9.73 8.37
CA ARG A 62 -8.96 11.20 8.28
C ARG A 62 -9.12 11.85 9.66
N PRO A 63 -8.30 12.86 10.01
CA PRO A 63 -8.49 13.64 11.24
C PRO A 63 -9.77 14.47 11.19
N GLY A 64 -10.57 14.40 12.26
CA GLY A 64 -11.80 15.18 12.43
C GLY A 64 -13.05 14.54 11.81
N ASP A 65 -13.01 13.27 11.42
CA ASP A 65 -14.18 12.57 10.91
C ASP A 65 -15.11 12.10 12.03
N SER A 66 -16.41 12.30 11.84
CA SER A 66 -17.43 11.93 12.81
C SER A 66 -18.22 10.71 12.35
N LYS A 67 -18.02 9.56 13.03
CA LYS A 67 -18.75 8.31 12.77
C LYS A 67 -20.27 8.51 12.79
N ARG A 68 -20.78 9.32 13.73
CA ARG A 68 -22.21 9.63 13.84
C ARG A 68 -22.76 10.39 12.62
N ALA A 69 -22.01 11.36 12.12
CA ALA A 69 -22.42 12.14 10.94
C ALA A 69 -22.38 11.28 9.66
N ALA A 70 -21.34 10.45 9.53
CA ALA A 70 -21.23 9.50 8.43
C ALA A 70 -22.36 8.48 8.43
N HIS A 71 -22.69 7.89 9.59
CA HIS A 71 -23.81 6.95 9.72
C HIS A 71 -25.14 7.59 9.35
N LYS A 72 -25.37 8.85 9.76
CA LYS A 72 -26.60 9.57 9.38
C LYS A 72 -26.72 9.71 7.86
N ALA A 73 -25.63 10.10 7.19
CA ALA A 73 -25.61 10.25 5.73
C ALA A 73 -25.81 8.90 5.03
N TRP A 74 -25.07 7.87 5.45
CA TRP A 74 -25.18 6.49 4.97
C TRP A 74 -26.60 5.92 5.13
N ALA A 75 -27.20 6.08 6.31
CA ALA A 75 -28.55 5.59 6.59
C ALA A 75 -29.61 6.30 5.73
N THR A 76 -29.39 7.57 5.38
CA THR A 76 -30.26 8.28 4.42
C THR A 76 -30.12 7.67 3.01
N ARG A 77 -28.93 7.23 2.58
CA ARG A 77 -28.74 6.57 1.29
C ARG A 77 -29.43 5.21 1.20
N ILE A 78 -29.31 4.41 2.26
CA ILE A 78 -30.04 3.12 2.35
C ILE A 78 -31.56 3.35 2.23
N LYS A 79 -32.09 4.40 2.87
CA LYS A 79 -33.52 4.75 2.76
C LYS A 79 -33.92 5.24 1.36
N ASN A 80 -33.00 5.83 0.61
CA ASN A 80 -33.22 6.32 -0.74
C ASN A 80 -33.03 5.22 -1.81
N GLY A 81 -32.69 3.99 -1.42
CA GLY A 81 -32.58 2.85 -2.32
C GLY A 81 -31.15 2.42 -2.67
N ALA A 82 -30.12 3.10 -2.14
CA ALA A 82 -28.75 2.62 -2.28
C ALA A 82 -28.55 1.34 -1.47
N THR A 83 -27.76 0.41 -1.98
CA THR A 83 -27.42 -0.82 -1.25
C THR A 83 -26.17 -0.63 -0.39
N ALA A 84 -26.05 -1.42 0.67
CA ALA A 84 -24.85 -1.41 1.51
C ALA A 84 -23.60 -1.87 0.74
N ASP A 85 -23.79 -2.81 -0.20
CA ASP A 85 -22.72 -3.36 -1.04
C ASP A 85 -22.14 -2.30 -2.01
N GLU A 86 -23.00 -1.53 -2.68
CA GLU A 86 -22.57 -0.41 -3.54
C GLU A 86 -21.72 0.62 -2.77
N MET A 87 -22.16 0.98 -1.57
CA MET A 87 -21.40 1.94 -0.74
C MET A 87 -20.08 1.36 -0.23
N LEU A 88 -20.03 0.06 0.04
CA LEU A 88 -18.80 -0.63 0.41
C LEU A 88 -17.81 -0.72 -0.76
N ALA A 89 -18.30 -1.09 -1.95
CA ALA A 89 -17.51 -1.13 -3.17
C ALA A 89 -16.93 0.25 -3.51
N GLY A 90 -17.76 1.30 -3.47
CA GLY A 90 -17.32 2.67 -3.68
C GLY A 90 -16.29 3.15 -2.64
N THR A 91 -16.45 2.74 -1.39
CA THR A 91 -15.51 3.04 -0.30
C THR A 91 -14.15 2.37 -0.52
N ARG A 92 -14.15 1.09 -0.90
CA ARG A 92 -12.92 0.33 -1.20
C ARG A 92 -12.19 0.92 -2.40
N ALA A 93 -12.92 1.29 -3.46
CA ALA A 93 -12.33 1.95 -4.63
C ALA A 93 -11.72 3.31 -4.26
N TYR A 94 -12.41 4.09 -3.43
CA TYR A 94 -11.89 5.36 -2.94
C TYR A 94 -10.66 5.20 -2.04
N ALA A 95 -10.65 4.20 -1.15
CA ALA A 95 -9.48 3.89 -0.32
C ALA A 95 -8.26 3.54 -1.20
N ALA A 96 -8.45 2.67 -2.20
CA ALA A 96 -7.39 2.32 -3.16
C ALA A 96 -6.90 3.55 -3.94
N TYR A 97 -7.80 4.45 -4.35
CA TYR A 97 -7.44 5.70 -5.00
C TYR A 97 -6.57 6.59 -4.09
N VAL A 98 -6.96 6.77 -2.83
CA VAL A 98 -6.21 7.57 -1.84
C VAL A 98 -4.82 6.99 -1.59
N GLU A 99 -4.70 5.67 -1.47
CA GLU A 99 -3.42 4.98 -1.29
C GLU A 99 -2.52 5.12 -2.53
N ALA A 100 -3.07 4.91 -3.72
CA ALA A 100 -2.31 4.96 -4.96
C ALA A 100 -1.83 6.37 -5.30
N THR A 101 -2.63 7.40 -5.01
CA THR A 101 -2.29 8.81 -5.25
C THR A 101 -1.52 9.44 -4.09
N ARG A 102 -1.38 8.75 -2.95
CA ARG A 102 -0.75 9.24 -1.72
C ARG A 102 -1.31 10.59 -1.27
N VAL A 103 -2.63 10.72 -1.32
CA VAL A 103 -3.34 11.92 -0.88
C VAL A 103 -3.10 12.14 0.61
N GLU A 104 -2.72 13.36 1.00
CA GLU A 104 -2.51 13.68 2.40
C GLU A 104 -3.83 13.59 3.20
N PRO A 105 -3.81 13.13 4.47
CA PRO A 105 -5.02 12.90 5.24
C PRO A 105 -6.00 14.08 5.35
N ARG A 106 -5.50 15.33 5.28
CA ARG A 106 -6.34 16.54 5.31
C ARG A 106 -7.22 16.72 4.07
N PHE A 107 -6.78 16.21 2.92
CA PHE A 107 -7.46 16.31 1.63
C PHE A 107 -8.36 15.10 1.31
N ILE A 108 -8.29 14.05 2.12
CA ILE A 108 -9.27 12.97 2.08
C ILE A 108 -10.66 13.59 2.33
N LEU A 109 -11.66 13.20 1.55
CA LEU A 109 -13.05 13.60 1.78
C LEU A 109 -13.49 13.17 3.18
N GLN A 110 -14.32 13.98 3.83
CA GLN A 110 -14.99 13.57 5.07
C GLN A 110 -16.01 12.48 4.75
N ALA A 111 -16.06 11.42 5.56
CA ALA A 111 -17.00 10.32 5.36
C ALA A 111 -18.47 10.77 5.25
N ALA A 112 -18.88 11.79 6.01
CA ALA A 112 -20.23 12.35 5.92
C ALA A 112 -20.55 13.02 4.57
N THR A 113 -19.55 13.66 3.95
CA THR A 113 -19.67 14.25 2.61
C THR A 113 -19.64 13.15 1.55
N PHE A 114 -18.85 12.10 1.78
CA PHE A 114 -18.74 10.97 0.88
C PHE A 114 -20.07 10.20 0.73
N PHE A 115 -20.72 9.87 1.85
CA PHE A 115 -22.08 9.27 1.87
C PHE A 115 -23.21 10.32 1.75
N GLY A 116 -22.86 11.57 1.45
CA GLY A 116 -23.79 12.70 1.39
C GLY A 116 -24.70 12.70 0.15
N PRO A 117 -25.46 13.78 -0.07
CA PRO A 117 -26.36 13.94 -1.24
C PRO A 117 -25.70 13.88 -2.60
N THR A 118 -24.39 14.09 -2.67
CA THR A 118 -23.62 14.02 -3.91
C THR A 118 -23.24 12.59 -4.30
N GLU A 119 -23.51 11.60 -3.43
CA GLU A 119 -23.32 10.18 -3.73
C GLU A 119 -21.91 9.87 -4.26
N ARG A 120 -20.88 10.39 -3.57
CA ARG A 120 -19.47 10.27 -3.99
C ARG A 120 -19.02 8.82 -4.09
N TYR A 121 -19.67 7.90 -3.40
CA TYR A 121 -19.40 6.45 -3.51
C TYR A 121 -19.71 5.90 -4.91
N ALA A 122 -20.57 6.55 -5.70
CA ALA A 122 -20.92 6.16 -7.06
C ALA A 122 -20.03 6.81 -8.13
N CYS A 123 -19.08 7.68 -7.76
CA CYS A 123 -18.13 8.25 -8.70
C CYS A 123 -17.07 7.23 -9.13
N ASP A 124 -16.53 7.41 -10.34
CA ASP A 124 -15.43 6.59 -10.85
C ASP A 124 -14.12 6.90 -10.11
N TRP A 125 -13.83 6.12 -9.07
CA TRP A 125 -12.56 6.14 -8.35
C TRP A 125 -11.52 5.25 -9.04
N THR A 126 -11.24 5.55 -10.31
CA THR A 126 -10.22 4.82 -11.07
C THR A 126 -8.84 5.15 -10.51
N VAL A 127 -8.11 4.14 -10.06
CA VAL A 127 -6.72 4.29 -9.64
C VAL A 127 -5.90 4.66 -10.88
N PRO A 128 -5.25 5.84 -10.92
CA PRO A 128 -4.35 6.14 -12.02
C PRO A 128 -3.25 5.07 -12.02
N GLU A 129 -3.05 4.42 -13.17
CA GLU A 129 -1.95 3.48 -13.35
C GLU A 129 -0.69 4.17 -12.85
N GLN A 130 -0.09 3.61 -11.80
CA GLN A 130 1.07 4.23 -11.16
C GLN A 130 2.13 4.35 -12.24
N GLN A 131 2.24 5.55 -12.82
CA GLN A 131 3.41 5.94 -13.55
C GLN A 131 4.50 5.82 -12.51
N SER A 132 5.24 4.72 -12.58
CA SER A 132 6.45 4.52 -11.83
C SER A 132 7.32 5.70 -12.23
N LYS A 133 7.26 6.76 -11.42
CA LYS A 133 8.03 7.97 -11.63
C LYS A 133 9.46 7.47 -11.75
N PRO A 134 10.10 7.52 -12.93
CA PRO A 134 11.51 7.14 -12.99
C PRO A 134 12.17 8.06 -11.98
N ALA A 135 12.86 7.46 -11.00
CA ALA A 135 13.29 8.14 -9.79
C ALA A 135 14.11 9.39 -10.15
N ALA A 136 13.42 10.52 -10.29
CA ALA A 136 13.98 11.83 -10.52
C ALA A 136 14.62 12.24 -9.20
N GLY A 137 15.83 11.76 -8.99
CA GLY A 137 16.60 11.99 -7.77
C GLY A 137 17.61 10.91 -7.39
N GLY A 138 17.71 9.77 -8.07
CA GLY A 138 18.68 8.77 -7.59
C GLY A 138 18.76 7.46 -8.35
N SER A 139 18.50 7.41 -9.65
CA SER A 139 18.65 6.15 -10.39
C SER A 139 19.05 6.36 -11.85
N TRP A 140 19.86 7.39 -12.13
CA TRP A 140 20.40 7.64 -13.47
C TRP A 140 21.31 6.48 -13.96
N TRP A 141 21.75 5.57 -13.08
CA TRP A 141 22.57 4.41 -13.38
C TRP A 141 21.80 3.10 -13.67
N LEU A 142 20.47 3.06 -13.49
CA LEU A 142 19.67 1.84 -13.67
C LEU A 142 19.49 1.46 -15.15
N SER A 143 19.43 2.46 -16.04
CA SER A 143 19.38 2.25 -17.49
C SER A 143 20.63 2.79 -18.15
N GLU A 144 21.15 2.05 -19.12
CA GLU A 144 22.29 2.45 -19.96
C GLU A 144 21.98 3.78 -20.69
N MET A 145 20.75 3.97 -21.14
CA MET A 145 20.29 5.21 -21.78
C MET A 145 20.32 6.43 -20.82
N THR A 146 19.90 6.25 -19.57
CA THR A 146 19.95 7.34 -18.58
C THR A 146 21.37 7.61 -18.10
N MET A 147 22.23 6.59 -18.14
CA MET A 147 23.64 6.68 -17.80
C MET A 147 24.42 7.44 -18.89
N GLU A 148 24.17 7.15 -20.16
CA GLU A 148 24.72 7.90 -21.29
C GLU A 148 24.25 9.35 -21.30
N ALA A 149 22.97 9.61 -21.02
CA ALA A 149 22.44 10.97 -20.89
C ALA A 149 23.12 11.74 -19.76
N LYS A 150 23.33 11.11 -18.60
CA LYS A 150 24.05 11.74 -17.48
C LYS A 150 25.53 11.92 -17.79
N GLY A 151 26.15 10.97 -18.47
CA GLY A 151 27.51 11.05 -18.98
C GLY A 151 27.69 12.25 -19.91
N LEU A 152 26.79 12.46 -20.87
CA LEU A 152 26.78 13.63 -21.74
C LEU A 152 26.66 14.95 -20.94
N GLU A 153 25.81 14.98 -19.92
CA GLU A 153 25.64 16.15 -19.04
C GLU A 153 26.92 16.51 -18.28
N VAL A 154 27.67 15.50 -17.80
CA VAL A 154 28.95 15.71 -17.10
C VAL A 154 30.18 15.68 -18.03
N GLY A 155 29.98 15.61 -19.35
CA GLY A 155 31.06 15.57 -20.35
C GLY A 155 31.84 14.25 -20.42
N VAL A 156 31.33 13.16 -19.85
CA VAL A 156 31.90 11.81 -19.88
C VAL A 156 31.17 10.97 -20.93
N ARG A 157 31.83 10.65 -22.05
CA ARG A 157 31.29 9.75 -23.09
C ARG A 157 31.68 8.29 -22.82
N SER A 158 30.78 7.36 -23.12
CA SER A 158 31.03 5.91 -23.13
C SER A 158 32.09 5.57 -24.18
N ILE A 159 33.06 4.72 -23.82
CA ILE A 159 34.12 4.26 -24.72
C ILE A 159 33.74 2.87 -25.28
N PRO A 160 33.90 2.62 -26.60
CA PRO A 160 33.68 1.30 -27.17
C PRO A 160 34.56 0.23 -26.49
N GLY A 161 33.92 -0.78 -25.88
CA GLY A 161 34.62 -1.87 -25.16
C GLY A 161 34.89 -1.61 -23.68
N GLU A 162 34.46 -0.46 -23.12
CA GLU A 162 34.53 -0.19 -21.69
C GLU A 162 33.54 -1.05 -20.90
N GLN A 163 33.99 -1.58 -19.77
CA GLN A 163 33.08 -2.26 -18.86
C GLN A 163 32.16 -1.24 -18.21
N ARG A 164 30.87 -1.56 -18.12
CA ARG A 164 29.82 -0.70 -17.56
C ARG A 164 30.19 -0.11 -16.18
N ALA A 165 30.85 -0.89 -15.32
CA ALA A 165 31.30 -0.44 -14.00
C ALA A 165 32.39 0.66 -14.06
N THR A 166 33.26 0.62 -15.07
CA THR A 166 34.30 1.63 -15.29
C THR A 166 33.68 2.96 -15.76
N PHE A 167 32.67 2.88 -16.65
CA PHE A 167 31.92 4.05 -17.09
C PHE A 167 31.15 4.71 -15.95
N GLU A 168 30.50 3.92 -15.09
CA GLU A 168 29.82 4.39 -13.87
C GLU A 168 30.78 5.14 -12.93
N ALA A 169 31.96 4.57 -12.65
CA ALA A 169 32.95 5.20 -11.79
C ALA A 169 33.42 6.56 -12.33
N ARG A 170 33.52 6.72 -13.66
CA ARG A 170 33.89 7.99 -14.30
C ARG A 170 32.80 9.04 -14.19
N ILE A 171 31.53 8.67 -14.36
CA ILE A 171 30.41 9.60 -14.17
C ILE A 171 30.31 10.01 -12.71
N ARG A 172 30.47 9.07 -11.76
CA ARG A 172 30.46 9.36 -10.31
C ARG A 172 31.58 10.32 -9.92
N ALA A 173 32.80 10.03 -10.38
CA ALA A 173 33.94 10.90 -10.16
C ALA A 173 33.74 12.29 -10.79
N ALA A 174 33.13 12.39 -11.97
CA ALA A 174 32.83 13.68 -12.58
C ALA A 174 31.80 14.48 -11.76
N ILE A 175 30.77 13.83 -11.20
CA ILE A 175 29.79 14.46 -10.31
C ILE A 175 30.48 14.96 -9.02
N ASP A 176 31.28 14.12 -8.36
CA ASP A 176 31.99 14.49 -7.13
C ASP A 176 33.04 15.60 -7.38
N ASN A 177 33.59 15.69 -8.61
CA ASN A 177 34.50 16.75 -9.04
C ASN A 177 33.79 17.98 -9.65
N GLY A 178 32.46 18.10 -9.53
CA GLY A 178 31.71 19.26 -10.02
C GLY A 178 31.71 19.44 -11.54
N GLY A 179 31.72 18.34 -12.30
CA GLY A 179 31.65 18.31 -13.77
C GLY A 179 32.99 18.23 -14.51
N LYS A 180 34.11 18.05 -13.80
CA LYS A 180 35.42 17.81 -14.44
C LYS A 180 35.72 16.31 -14.49
N PRO A 181 35.80 15.69 -15.67
CA PRO A 181 36.04 14.27 -15.78
C PRO A 181 37.49 13.94 -15.35
N PRO A 182 37.71 12.89 -14.54
CA PRO A 182 39.06 12.40 -14.31
C PRO A 182 39.66 11.93 -15.64
N VAL A 183 40.97 12.11 -15.81
CA VAL A 183 41.70 11.58 -16.97
C VAL A 183 41.40 10.08 -17.05
N PRO A 184 40.90 9.56 -18.18
CA PRO A 184 40.57 8.15 -18.28
C PRO A 184 41.83 7.34 -17.93
N PRO A 185 41.71 6.25 -17.16
CA PRO A 185 42.84 5.36 -16.96
C PRO A 185 43.32 4.99 -18.36
N ARG A 186 44.59 5.31 -18.64
CA ARG A 186 45.22 4.92 -19.91
C ARG A 186 45.00 3.43 -19.98
N LEU A 187 44.18 2.96 -20.92
CA LEU A 187 44.00 1.53 -21.16
C LEU A 187 45.42 1.02 -21.28
N ALA A 188 45.89 0.29 -20.26
CA ALA A 188 47.08 -0.51 -20.43
C ALA A 188 46.68 -1.37 -21.61
N GLN A 189 47.25 -1.07 -22.78
CA GLN A 189 47.12 -1.95 -23.90
C GLN A 189 47.49 -3.30 -23.32
N ILE A 190 46.55 -4.23 -23.32
CA ILE A 190 46.89 -5.62 -23.16
C ILE A 190 47.77 -5.85 -24.39
N VAL A 191 49.07 -5.65 -24.21
CA VAL A 191 50.09 -6.10 -25.13
C VAL A 191 49.90 -7.60 -25.08
N VAL A 192 49.13 -8.12 -26.02
CA VAL A 192 49.16 -9.54 -26.34
C VAL A 192 50.62 -9.77 -26.76
N PRO A 193 51.42 -10.51 -25.97
CA PRO A 193 52.76 -10.82 -26.41
C PRO A 193 52.64 -11.61 -27.72
N PRO A 194 53.44 -11.29 -28.76
CA PRO A 194 53.37 -12.02 -30.02
C PRO A 194 53.64 -13.51 -29.79
N PRO A 195 52.99 -14.42 -30.55
CA PRO A 195 53.19 -15.86 -30.37
C PRO A 195 54.65 -16.23 -30.64
N ALA A 196 55.28 -16.86 -29.65
CA ALA A 196 56.67 -17.29 -29.69
C ALA A 196 56.89 -18.34 -30.79
N ALA A 197 57.84 -18.08 -31.69
CA ALA A 197 58.44 -19.09 -32.56
C ALA A 197 59.56 -19.84 -31.79
N PRO A 198 59.87 -21.11 -32.15
CA PRO A 198 60.50 -22.08 -31.26
C PRO A 198 62.00 -21.87 -31.07
N ALA A 199 62.47 -22.22 -29.87
CA ALA A 199 63.83 -22.07 -29.37
C ALA A 199 64.88 -22.96 -30.08
N PRO A 200 66.16 -22.55 -30.04
CA PRO A 200 67.26 -23.49 -29.92
C PRO A 200 68.04 -23.31 -28.60
N GLU A 201 68.12 -24.45 -27.91
CA GLU A 201 69.23 -25.01 -27.12
C GLU A 201 69.94 -24.18 -26.03
N GLN A 202 69.83 -24.69 -24.80
CA GLN A 202 70.57 -24.26 -23.62
C GLN A 202 71.88 -25.04 -23.45
N PRO A 203 72.95 -24.43 -22.90
CA PRO A 203 74.01 -25.16 -22.22
C PRO A 203 73.85 -25.12 -20.67
N PRO A 204 74.50 -26.05 -19.95
CA PRO A 204 73.88 -26.76 -18.83
C PRO A 204 74.13 -26.19 -17.43
N GLU A 205 73.22 -26.57 -16.53
CA GLU A 205 73.23 -26.45 -15.08
C GLU A 205 74.59 -26.71 -14.41
N THR A 206 74.82 -26.01 -13.29
CA THR A 206 75.34 -26.67 -12.08
C THR A 206 74.63 -26.17 -10.81
N PRO A 207 74.43 -27.03 -9.77
CA PRO A 207 73.50 -26.78 -8.67
C PRO A 207 74.19 -26.52 -7.31
N ARG A 208 73.36 -26.26 -6.28
CA ARG A 208 73.59 -26.26 -4.80
C ARG A 208 73.69 -24.85 -4.18
N ARG A 209 73.15 -24.54 -2.99
CA ARG A 209 72.39 -25.26 -1.96
C ARG A 209 72.02 -24.26 -0.85
N ALA A 210 70.80 -24.42 -0.31
CA ALA A 210 70.31 -24.10 1.04
C ALA A 210 70.37 -22.67 1.62
N GLY A 211 69.24 -22.25 2.21
CA GLY A 211 69.22 -21.29 3.31
C GLY A 211 67.92 -20.48 3.45
N ARG A 212 66.85 -21.08 3.99
CA ARG A 212 65.77 -20.33 4.66
C ARG A 212 65.91 -20.61 6.17
N PRO A 213 65.73 -19.62 7.05
CA PRO A 213 64.52 -19.61 7.89
C PRO A 213 63.94 -18.18 8.04
N GLU A 214 62.65 -17.95 7.84
CA GLU A 214 61.58 -18.11 8.86
C GLU A 214 61.84 -17.35 10.18
N GLY A 215 62.02 -16.02 10.10
CA GLY A 215 62.24 -15.17 11.27
C GLY A 215 61.08 -14.24 11.68
N LEU A 216 59.97 -14.17 10.94
CA LEU A 216 58.93 -13.15 11.20
C LEU A 216 57.54 -13.70 11.54
N GLN A 217 57.28 -14.99 11.31
CA GLN A 217 55.98 -15.60 11.68
C GLN A 217 55.94 -16.17 13.10
N GLN A 218 57.08 -16.28 13.80
CA GLN A 218 57.13 -16.78 15.16
C GLN A 218 56.94 -15.68 16.23
N MET A 219 57.30 -14.42 15.94
CA MET A 219 57.15 -13.31 16.90
C MET A 219 55.71 -12.81 17.10
N LEU A 220 54.79 -13.13 16.19
CA LEU A 220 53.37 -12.72 16.28
C LEU A 220 52.48 -13.73 17.02
N ARG A 221 53.02 -14.88 17.46
CA ARG A 221 52.25 -15.88 18.23
C ARG A 221 52.37 -15.74 19.75
N ASP A 222 53.37 -15.02 20.26
CA ASP A 222 53.64 -14.96 21.71
C ASP A 222 53.05 -13.74 22.44
N LEU A 223 52.35 -12.83 21.76
CA LEU A 223 51.72 -11.65 22.40
C LEU A 223 50.22 -11.82 22.75
N GLY A 224 49.68 -13.03 22.64
CA GLY A 224 48.23 -13.28 22.80
C GLY A 224 47.82 -14.28 23.88
N ARG A 225 48.70 -14.69 24.80
CA ARG A 225 48.33 -15.73 25.80
C ARG A 225 49.04 -15.61 27.16
N ALA A 226 48.75 -14.53 27.89
CA ALA A 226 48.77 -14.45 29.35
C ALA A 226 47.97 -13.17 29.69
N ALA A 227 46.78 -13.29 30.28
CA ALA A 227 46.55 -13.22 31.73
C ALA A 227 46.83 -11.81 32.27
#